data_AF-A0A7V2KNU4-F1
#
_entry.id   AF-A0A7V2KNU4-F1
#
_cell.length_a   1.000
_cell.length_b   1.000
_cell.length_c   1.000
_cell.angle_alpha   90.00
_cell.angle_beta   90.00
_cell.angle_gamma   90.00
#
_symmetry.space_group_name_H-M   'P 1'
#
loop_
_entity.id
_entity.type
_entity.pdbx_description
1 polymer ?
#
loop_
_entity_poly.entity_id
_entity_poly.type
_entity_poly.pdbx_seq_one_letter_code
_entity_poly.pdbx_strand_id
1 'polypeptide(L)'
;MGNLVFAIRCADGLVLASDTSYHLQAEKNPSMVKVEERLAVLVEPDVNFGRNLLQSYLPSAKKPVESVHSLAQACSEHCKKECSGKEIPITGLIFAGIDPGEKGRVELRGIHASRMFDVIGFAGNVFGGMNSIARFIDRKIYTPNMTVNQAKILAAFYVFQSQLALHNRLDEYIGMATITYPGGLQWAEKEEMAEIMSRVIGLSLDLKSRLTFLFTESR
;
A
#
# COMPACT_ATOMS: atom_id res chain seq x y z
N MET A 1 11.34 10.77 7.49
CA MET A 1 10.30 9.75 7.75
C MET A 1 9.84 9.26 6.39
N GLY A 2 9.71 7.95 6.20
CA GLY A 2 9.20 7.37 4.95
C GLY A 2 7.68 7.49 4.87
N ASN A 3 7.13 7.39 3.67
CA ASN A 3 5.69 7.28 3.49
C ASN A 3 5.23 5.90 4.02
N LEU A 4 3.91 5.77 4.18
CA LEU A 4 3.27 4.53 4.59
C LEU A 4 2.45 4.00 3.43
N VAL A 5 2.62 2.73 3.10
CA VAL A 5 1.84 2.07 2.06
C VAL A 5 1.17 0.81 2.59
N PHE A 6 -0.04 0.58 2.12
CA PHE A 6 -0.92 -0.48 2.54
C PHE A 6 -1.40 -1.24 1.31
N ALA A 7 -1.42 -2.57 1.41
CA ALA A 7 -2.06 -3.43 0.42
C ALA A 7 -2.96 -4.43 1.14
N ILE A 8 -4.28 -4.30 0.96
CA ILE A 8 -5.30 -5.10 1.63
C ILE A 8 -6.00 -5.99 0.60
N ARG A 9 -5.97 -7.31 0.81
CA ARG A 9 -6.74 -8.26 0.01
C ARG A 9 -8.21 -8.21 0.43
N CYS A 10 -9.08 -8.05 -0.55
CA CYS A 10 -10.54 -8.11 -0.41
C CYS A 10 -11.12 -9.25 -1.25
N ALA A 11 -12.45 -9.44 -1.19
CA ALA A 11 -13.14 -10.51 -1.91
C ALA A 11 -12.86 -10.50 -3.43
N ASP A 12 -12.80 -9.31 -4.02
CA ASP A 12 -12.74 -9.12 -5.48
C ASP A 12 -11.38 -8.59 -5.97
N GLY A 13 -10.37 -8.53 -5.09
CA GLY A 13 -9.04 -8.05 -5.47
C GLY A 13 -8.21 -7.44 -4.34
N LEU A 14 -7.65 -6.26 -4.61
CA LEU A 14 -6.76 -5.51 -3.73
C LEU A 14 -7.22 -4.07 -3.58
N VAL A 15 -7.06 -3.53 -2.37
CA VAL A 15 -7.02 -2.09 -2.10
C VAL A 15 -5.59 -1.71 -1.78
N LEU A 16 -5.11 -0.66 -2.43
CA LEU A 16 -3.83 -0.03 -2.18
C LEU A 16 -4.09 1.34 -1.57
N ALA A 17 -3.37 1.69 -0.51
CA ALA A 17 -3.38 3.06 0.02
C ALA A 17 -1.97 3.52 0.34
N SER A 18 -1.71 4.80 0.19
CA SER A 18 -0.44 5.41 0.54
C SER A 18 -0.64 6.74 1.21
N ASP A 19 0.25 7.06 2.13
CA ASP A 19 0.45 8.41 2.63
C ASP A 19 1.16 9.26 1.56
N THR A 20 0.59 10.40 1.21
CA THR A 20 1.15 11.35 0.23
C THR A 20 1.59 12.67 0.88
N SER A 21 1.55 12.78 2.21
CA SER A 21 1.84 14.02 2.96
C SER A 21 3.21 14.63 2.67
N TYR A 22 4.22 13.82 2.33
CA TYR A 22 5.58 14.29 2.03
C TYR A 22 5.78 14.77 0.59
N HIS A 23 4.74 14.68 -0.25
CA HIS A 23 4.83 15.04 -1.67
C HIS A 23 3.89 16.19 -2.02
N LEU A 24 4.42 17.40 -1.95
CA LEU A 24 3.76 18.64 -2.39
C LEU A 24 3.78 18.83 -3.93
N GLN A 25 4.00 17.77 -4.72
CA GLN A 25 4.17 17.87 -6.18
C GLN A 25 2.95 17.34 -6.96
N ALA A 26 2.85 17.73 -8.23
CA ALA A 26 1.71 17.56 -9.14
C ALA A 26 1.22 16.11 -9.40
N GLU A 27 1.92 15.08 -8.92
CA GLU A 27 1.46 13.70 -9.02
C GLU A 27 0.55 13.34 -7.83
N LYS A 28 -0.69 12.92 -8.11
CA LYS A 28 -1.67 12.51 -7.08
C LYS A 28 -1.19 11.36 -6.17
N ASN A 29 -0.26 10.51 -6.63
CA ASN A 29 0.13 9.26 -5.94
C ASN A 29 1.60 8.85 -6.23
N PRO A 30 2.59 9.57 -5.70
CA PRO A 30 3.99 9.33 -6.07
C PRO A 30 4.52 7.97 -5.57
N SER A 31 4.04 7.50 -4.40
CA SER A 31 4.43 6.20 -3.82
C SER A 31 3.81 4.99 -4.53
N MET A 32 2.93 5.19 -5.51
CA MET A 32 2.26 4.11 -6.25
C MET A 32 2.53 4.25 -7.75
N VAL A 33 3.11 3.20 -8.34
CA VAL A 33 3.43 3.14 -9.77
C VAL A 33 2.55 2.09 -10.44
N LYS A 34 1.68 2.50 -11.37
CA LYS A 34 0.98 1.56 -12.25
C LYS A 34 1.99 0.96 -13.23
N VAL A 35 2.11 -0.36 -13.25
CA VAL A 35 2.98 -1.10 -14.18
C VAL A 35 2.18 -1.63 -15.36
N GLU A 36 1.07 -2.30 -15.05
CA GLU A 36 0.09 -2.80 -16.03
C GLU A 36 -1.32 -2.61 -15.48
N GLU A 37 -2.35 -2.96 -16.26
CA GLU A 37 -3.74 -2.85 -15.84
C GLU A 37 -4.06 -3.61 -14.55
N ARG A 38 -3.32 -4.67 -14.20
CA ARG A 38 -3.59 -5.49 -13.01
C ARG A 38 -2.44 -5.51 -12.01
N LEU A 39 -1.55 -4.53 -12.11
CA LEU A 39 -0.29 -4.56 -11.39
C LEU A 39 0.18 -3.15 -11.02
N ALA A 40 0.45 -2.96 -9.73
CA ALA A 40 1.09 -1.77 -9.22
C ALA A 40 2.31 -2.12 -8.37
N VAL A 41 3.20 -1.16 -8.25
CA VAL A 41 4.32 -1.19 -7.31
C VAL A 41 4.18 -0.04 -6.33
N LEU A 42 4.21 -0.38 -5.04
CA LEU A 42 4.30 0.57 -3.94
C LEU A 42 5.78 0.78 -3.62
N VAL A 43 6.20 2.03 -3.49
CA VAL A 43 7.60 2.43 -3.33
C VAL A 43 7.80 3.14 -2.00
N GLU A 44 8.77 2.67 -1.21
CA GLU A 44 9.12 3.27 0.09
C GLU A 44 10.61 3.14 0.39
N PRO A 45 11.20 3.97 1.28
CA PRO A 45 10.80 5.32 1.66
C PRO A 45 11.31 6.36 0.64
N ASP A 46 12.29 5.99 -0.19
CA ASP A 46 12.80 6.86 -1.26
C ASP A 46 12.03 6.59 -2.55
N VAL A 47 10.91 7.31 -2.69
CA VAL A 47 10.02 7.23 -3.85
C VAL A 47 10.75 7.57 -5.15
N ASN A 48 11.66 8.53 -5.14
CA ASN A 48 12.40 8.92 -6.33
C ASN A 48 13.35 7.81 -6.78
N PHE A 49 14.11 7.24 -5.84
CA PHE A 49 15.00 6.11 -6.14
C PHE A 49 14.22 4.92 -6.68
N GLY A 50 13.13 4.51 -6.00
CA GLY A 50 12.37 3.35 -6.45
C GLY A 50 11.63 3.57 -7.77
N ARG A 51 11.12 4.78 -8.05
CA ARG A 51 10.56 5.12 -9.37
C ARG A 51 11.62 5.07 -10.45
N ASN A 52 12.81 5.63 -10.22
CA ASN A 52 13.92 5.57 -11.17
C ASN A 52 14.36 4.13 -11.44
N LEU A 53 14.42 3.30 -10.40
CA LEU A 53 14.73 1.88 -10.53
C LEU A 53 13.69 1.17 -11.42
N LEU A 54 12.39 1.40 -11.16
CA LEU A 54 11.31 0.85 -11.97
C LEU A 54 11.35 1.37 -13.42
N GLN A 55 11.58 2.67 -13.62
CA GLN A 55 11.70 3.28 -14.94
C GLN A 55 12.90 2.75 -15.73
N SER A 56 14.01 2.39 -15.08
CA SER A 56 15.14 1.75 -15.76
C SER A 56 14.82 0.31 -16.20
N TYR A 57 13.95 -0.38 -15.46
CA TYR A 57 13.62 -1.78 -15.69
C TYR A 57 12.46 -1.96 -16.69
N LEU A 58 11.34 -1.25 -16.50
CA LEU A 58 10.09 -1.49 -17.24
C LEU A 58 10.23 -1.38 -18.77
N PRO A 59 10.95 -0.40 -19.36
CA PRO A 59 11.15 -0.34 -20.81
C PRO A 59 12.02 -1.48 -21.37
N SER A 60 12.87 -2.10 -20.53
CA SER A 60 13.73 -3.22 -20.93
C SER A 60 12.98 -4.56 -20.94
N ALA A 61 11.86 -4.65 -20.22
CA ALA A 61 10.97 -5.80 -20.22
C ALA A 61 10.12 -5.81 -21.50
N LYS A 62 10.69 -6.32 -22.60
CA LYS A 62 10.00 -6.44 -23.91
C LYS A 62 8.83 -7.44 -23.93
N LYS A 63 8.51 -8.06 -22.80
CA LYS A 63 7.46 -9.10 -22.68
C LYS A 63 6.41 -8.64 -21.67
N PRO A 64 5.13 -8.98 -21.89
CA PRO A 64 4.09 -8.75 -20.88
C PRO A 64 4.48 -9.44 -19.57
N VAL A 65 4.10 -8.84 -18.44
CA VAL A 65 4.38 -9.43 -17.13
C VAL A 65 3.57 -10.72 -16.97
N GLU A 66 4.28 -11.85 -16.84
CA GLU A 66 3.64 -13.17 -16.71
C GLU A 66 2.96 -13.36 -15.35
N SER A 67 3.56 -12.82 -14.28
CA SER A 67 3.04 -12.85 -12.90
C SER A 67 3.66 -11.74 -12.03
N VAL A 68 2.98 -11.37 -10.93
CA VAL A 68 3.52 -10.48 -9.90
C VAL A 68 4.86 -11.04 -9.38
N HIS A 69 4.94 -12.35 -9.15
CA HIS A 69 6.16 -13.03 -8.75
C HIS A 69 7.33 -12.84 -9.73
N SER A 70 7.11 -13.07 -11.03
CA SER A 70 8.15 -12.92 -12.05
C SER A 70 8.68 -11.48 -12.14
N LEU A 71 7.79 -10.49 -11.99
CA LEU A 71 8.19 -9.09 -11.97
C LEU A 71 9.03 -8.76 -10.73
N ALA A 72 8.56 -9.17 -9.55
CA ALA A 72 9.29 -8.97 -8.31
C ALA A 72 10.67 -9.64 -8.36
N GLN A 73 10.75 -10.84 -8.95
CA GLN A 73 12.02 -11.54 -9.10
C GLN A 73 12.99 -10.79 -10.01
N ALA A 74 12.54 -10.42 -11.21
CA ALA A 74 13.38 -9.73 -12.18
C ALA A 74 13.82 -8.34 -11.69
N CYS A 75 12.93 -7.60 -11.00
CA CYS A 75 13.28 -6.33 -10.38
C CYS A 75 14.31 -6.50 -9.25
N SER A 76 14.22 -7.58 -8.46
CA SER A 76 15.23 -7.90 -7.43
C SER A 76 16.59 -8.19 -8.04
N GLU A 77 16.64 -8.97 -9.11
CA GLU A 77 17.89 -9.26 -9.83
C GLU A 77 18.50 -7.99 -10.45
N HIS A 78 17.67 -7.10 -11.00
CA HIS A 78 18.11 -5.80 -11.50
C HIS A 78 18.66 -4.92 -10.37
N CYS A 79 17.96 -4.85 -9.25
CA CYS A 79 18.40 -4.11 -8.06
C CYS A 79 19.76 -4.61 -7.55
N LYS A 80 19.95 -5.94 -7.46
CA LYS A 80 21.26 -6.55 -7.09
C LYS A 80 22.40 -6.09 -8.00
N LYS A 81 22.16 -6.02 -9.32
CA LYS A 81 23.17 -5.61 -10.31
C LYS A 81 23.51 -4.13 -10.18
N GLU A 82 22.51 -3.26 -10.17
CA GLU A 82 22.67 -1.80 -10.12
C GLU A 82 23.30 -1.31 -8.80
N CYS A 83 23.07 -2.07 -7.73
CA CYS A 83 23.47 -1.73 -6.38
C CYS A 83 24.72 -2.48 -5.88
N SER A 84 25.33 -3.33 -6.71
CA SER A 84 26.55 -4.04 -6.34
C SER A 84 27.68 -3.05 -6.00
N GLY A 85 28.10 -3.03 -4.74
CA GLY A 85 29.17 -2.15 -4.24
C GLY A 85 28.74 -0.73 -3.87
N LYS A 86 27.43 -0.43 -3.80
CA LYS A 86 26.89 0.87 -3.34
C LYS A 86 26.11 0.69 -2.02
N GLU A 87 26.13 1.69 -1.15
CA GLU A 87 25.14 1.78 -0.07
C GLU A 87 23.77 1.96 -0.71
N ILE A 88 22.92 0.94 -0.61
CA ILE A 88 21.55 1.02 -1.09
C ILE A 88 20.76 1.78 -0.04
N PRO A 89 20.10 2.90 -0.36
CA PRO A 89 19.07 3.42 0.52
C PRO A 89 18.08 2.28 0.82
N ILE A 90 17.61 2.18 2.06
CA ILE A 90 16.73 1.10 2.49
C ILE A 90 15.39 1.28 1.78
N THR A 91 15.30 0.90 0.51
CA THR A 91 14.08 1.03 -0.31
C THR A 91 13.37 -0.31 -0.33
N GLY A 92 12.14 -0.32 0.15
CA GLY A 92 11.17 -1.38 -0.01
C GLY A 92 10.34 -1.17 -1.28
N LEU A 93 10.28 -2.18 -2.13
CA LEU A 93 9.32 -2.24 -3.24
C LEU A 93 8.28 -3.32 -2.93
N ILE A 94 6.99 -2.98 -3.04
CA ILE A 94 5.91 -3.97 -2.93
C ILE A 94 5.19 -4.08 -4.25
N PHE A 95 5.23 -5.26 -4.83
CA PHE A 95 4.53 -5.61 -6.04
C PHE A 95 3.17 -6.18 -5.64
N ALA A 96 2.12 -5.54 -6.13
CA ALA A 96 0.75 -5.86 -5.80
C ALA A 96 -0.07 -5.99 -7.08
N GLY A 97 -0.70 -7.14 -7.27
CA GLY A 97 -1.46 -7.37 -8.48
C GLY A 97 -2.32 -8.61 -8.45
N ILE A 98 -2.97 -8.85 -9.58
CA ILE A 98 -3.79 -10.03 -9.84
C ILE A 98 -3.16 -10.80 -10.99
N ASP A 99 -2.71 -12.03 -10.74
CA ASP A 99 -2.05 -12.83 -11.76
C ASP A 99 -3.03 -13.23 -12.88
N PRO A 100 -2.62 -13.10 -14.16
CA PRO A 100 -3.47 -13.43 -15.29
C PRO A 100 -3.73 -14.94 -15.45
N GLY A 101 -2.81 -15.80 -14.99
CA GLY A 101 -2.88 -17.25 -15.19
C GLY A 101 -3.71 -18.04 -14.18
N GLU A 102 -3.81 -17.56 -12.93
CA GLU A 102 -4.45 -18.30 -11.83
C GLU A 102 -5.76 -17.65 -11.37
N LYS A 103 -6.86 -17.75 -12.15
CA LYS A 103 -8.23 -17.41 -11.73
C LYS A 103 -8.38 -16.09 -10.91
N GLY A 104 -7.61 -15.05 -11.24
CA GLY A 104 -7.68 -13.79 -10.49
C GLY A 104 -7.08 -13.86 -9.08
N ARG A 105 -6.11 -14.74 -8.84
CA ARG A 105 -5.39 -14.82 -7.57
C ARG A 105 -4.62 -13.52 -7.34
N VAL A 106 -4.97 -12.88 -6.22
CA VAL A 106 -4.25 -11.72 -5.69
C VAL A 106 -2.88 -12.15 -5.21
N GLU A 107 -1.83 -11.45 -5.62
CA GLU A 107 -0.47 -11.68 -5.18
C GLU A 107 0.19 -10.39 -4.65
N LEU A 108 0.91 -10.54 -3.53
CA LEU A 108 1.71 -9.50 -2.90
C LEU A 108 3.15 -10.03 -2.71
N ARG A 109 4.13 -9.26 -3.16
CA ARG A 109 5.56 -9.58 -3.07
C ARG A 109 6.35 -8.36 -2.64
N GLY A 110 7.29 -8.54 -1.73
CA GLY A 110 8.13 -7.46 -1.21
C GLY A 110 9.59 -7.70 -1.54
N ILE A 111 10.28 -6.66 -1.98
CA ILE A 111 11.74 -6.60 -2.03
C ILE A 111 12.17 -5.62 -0.97
N HIS A 112 13.06 -6.03 -0.06
CA HIS A 112 13.65 -5.15 0.94
C HIS A 112 15.17 -5.22 0.84
N ALA A 113 15.86 -4.08 0.97
CA ALA A 113 17.32 -4.00 0.83
C ALA A 113 18.08 -4.95 1.77
N SER A 114 17.54 -5.25 2.96
CA SER A 114 18.14 -6.18 3.94
C SER A 114 17.63 -7.64 3.86
N ARG A 115 16.56 -7.90 3.11
CA ARG A 115 15.96 -9.23 2.94
C ARG A 115 15.44 -9.36 1.51
N MET A 116 16.23 -10.01 0.67
CA MET A 116 15.82 -10.31 -0.69
C MET A 116 14.89 -11.51 -0.66
N PHE A 117 13.60 -11.25 -0.96
CA PHE A 117 12.46 -12.16 -0.96
C PHE A 117 11.95 -12.59 0.42
N ASP A 118 10.87 -11.93 0.85
CA ASP A 118 9.91 -12.54 1.75
C ASP A 118 8.58 -12.70 0.98
N VAL A 119 8.06 -13.92 0.88
CA VAL A 119 6.65 -14.14 0.52
C VAL A 119 5.84 -13.53 1.63
N ILE A 120 5.10 -12.49 1.27
CA ILE A 120 4.29 -11.78 2.23
C ILE A 120 3.01 -12.60 2.45
N GLY A 121 3.02 -13.45 3.49
CA GLY A 121 1.97 -14.44 3.74
C GLY A 121 0.67 -13.89 4.37
N PHE A 122 0.58 -12.60 4.68
CA PHE A 122 -0.59 -12.03 5.34
C PHE A 122 -1.52 -11.32 4.34
N ALA A 123 -2.83 -11.25 4.61
CA ALA A 123 -3.85 -10.82 3.66
C ALA A 123 -4.25 -9.32 3.79
N GLY A 124 -3.54 -8.56 4.62
CA GLY A 124 -3.56 -7.10 4.68
C GLY A 124 -2.21 -6.62 5.18
N ASN A 125 -1.28 -6.27 4.30
CA ASN A 125 0.07 -5.96 4.76
C ASN A 125 0.31 -4.47 4.82
N VAL A 126 1.00 -4.09 5.89
CA VAL A 126 1.50 -2.75 6.11
C VAL A 126 2.99 -2.74 5.81
N PHE A 127 3.40 -1.85 4.92
CA PHE A 127 4.79 -1.66 4.59
C PHE A 127 5.16 -0.18 4.63
N GLY A 128 6.37 0.10 5.11
CA GLY A 128 6.80 1.47 5.39
C GLY A 128 6.47 1.90 6.81
N GLY A 129 7.37 2.69 7.40
CA GLY A 129 7.29 3.25 8.76
C GLY A 129 7.45 2.24 9.91
N MET A 130 8.16 2.64 10.97
CA MET A 130 8.37 1.86 12.19
C MET A 130 7.10 1.79 13.07
N ASN A 131 5.90 1.64 12.49
CA ASN A 131 4.67 1.66 13.27
C ASN A 131 4.21 0.24 13.65
N SER A 132 4.57 -0.17 14.87
CA SER A 132 4.09 -1.37 15.56
C SER A 132 2.55 -1.45 15.61
N ILE A 133 1.88 -0.29 15.61
CA ILE A 133 0.42 -0.13 15.61
C ILE A 133 -0.21 -0.87 14.43
N ALA A 134 0.39 -0.79 13.26
CA ALA A 134 -0.20 -1.32 12.05
C ALA A 134 -0.13 -2.87 12.00
N ARG A 135 0.92 -3.48 12.58
CA ARG A 135 1.00 -4.94 12.78
C ARG A 135 0.04 -5.47 13.85
N PHE A 136 -0.34 -4.64 14.82
CA PHE A 136 -1.15 -5.05 15.97
C PHE A 136 -2.66 -5.00 15.68
N ILE A 137 -3.12 -4.02 14.89
CA ILE A 137 -4.53 -3.86 14.55
C ILE A 137 -5.00 -4.89 13.51
N ASP A 138 -4.05 -5.38 12.70
CA ASP A 138 -4.26 -6.25 11.54
C ASP A 138 -5.00 -7.56 11.85
N ARG A 139 -4.69 -8.24 12.96
CA ARG A 139 -5.30 -9.56 13.27
C ARG A 139 -6.73 -9.50 13.81
N LYS A 140 -7.19 -8.35 14.31
CA LYS A 140 -8.51 -8.22 14.96
C LYS A 140 -9.55 -7.57 14.06
N ILE A 141 -9.12 -6.76 13.10
CA ILE A 141 -10.03 -6.01 12.20
C ILE A 141 -10.07 -6.62 10.80
N TYR A 142 -8.98 -7.23 10.32
CA TYR A 142 -8.98 -7.88 9.04
C TYR A 142 -9.93 -9.09 9.03
N THR A 143 -10.89 -9.08 8.13
CA THR A 143 -11.75 -10.21 7.84
C THR A 143 -11.46 -10.75 6.43
N PRO A 144 -11.17 -12.06 6.28
CA PRO A 144 -11.14 -12.68 4.98
C PRO A 144 -12.46 -12.42 4.24
N ASN A 145 -12.41 -12.08 2.96
CA ASN A 145 -13.56 -11.77 2.10
C ASN A 145 -14.31 -10.46 2.41
N MET A 146 -13.67 -9.48 3.05
CA MET A 146 -14.25 -8.13 3.12
C MET A 146 -14.55 -7.57 1.73
N THR A 147 -15.59 -6.75 1.61
CA THR A 147 -15.91 -6.06 0.34
C THR A 147 -14.82 -5.04 0.00
N VAL A 148 -14.74 -4.65 -1.27
CA VAL A 148 -13.82 -3.57 -1.72
C VAL A 148 -14.01 -2.31 -0.87
N ASN A 149 -15.25 -1.90 -0.61
CA ASN A 149 -15.53 -0.71 0.19
C ASN A 149 -15.07 -0.84 1.65
N GLN A 150 -15.24 -2.02 2.26
CA GLN A 150 -14.73 -2.27 3.62
C GLN A 150 -13.19 -2.20 3.64
N ALA A 151 -12.52 -2.77 2.64
CA ALA A 151 -11.08 -2.69 2.51
C ALA A 151 -10.58 -1.25 2.27
N LYS A 152 -11.29 -0.44 1.48
CA LYS A 152 -11.00 0.99 1.28
C LYS A 152 -11.04 1.76 2.60
N ILE A 153 -12.12 1.59 3.37
CA ILE A 153 -12.26 2.23 4.69
C ILE A 153 -11.16 1.78 5.65
N LEU A 154 -10.84 0.48 5.68
CA LEU A 154 -9.78 -0.04 6.53
C LEU A 154 -8.39 0.51 6.16
N ALA A 155 -8.08 0.56 4.85
CA ALA A 155 -6.81 1.10 4.37
C ALA A 155 -6.68 2.60 4.69
N ALA A 156 -7.72 3.40 4.43
CA ALA A 156 -7.74 4.82 4.80
C ALA A 156 -7.64 5.02 6.31
N PHE A 157 -8.33 4.19 7.11
CA PHE A 157 -8.23 4.23 8.56
C PHE A 157 -6.80 4.01 9.04
N TYR A 158 -6.06 3.08 8.44
CA TYR A 158 -4.66 2.87 8.80
C TYR A 158 -3.75 4.05 8.47
N VAL A 159 -3.86 4.61 7.25
CA VAL A 159 -3.10 5.80 6.88
C VAL A 159 -3.46 6.98 7.80
N PHE A 160 -4.75 7.13 8.11
CA PHE A 160 -5.24 8.17 9.02
C PHE A 160 -4.69 8.02 10.44
N GLN A 161 -4.70 6.82 11.01
CA GLN A 161 -4.20 6.59 12.38
C GLN A 161 -2.70 6.83 12.49
N SER A 162 -1.94 6.54 11.44
CA SER A 162 -0.52 6.92 11.41
C SER A 162 -0.28 8.42 11.28
N GLN A 163 -1.23 9.15 10.70
CA GLN A 163 -1.19 10.59 10.48
C GLN A 163 -1.78 11.39 11.64
N LEU A 164 -2.36 10.78 12.68
CA LEU A 164 -2.89 11.50 13.85
C LEU A 164 -1.83 12.32 14.63
N ALA A 165 -0.54 12.24 14.25
CA ALA A 165 0.53 13.15 14.68
C ALA A 165 0.68 14.43 13.80
N LEU A 166 -0.03 14.55 12.67
CA LEU A 166 0.11 15.58 11.64
C LEU A 166 -1.27 16.18 11.26
N HIS A 167 -1.32 17.50 11.09
CA HIS A 167 -2.52 18.34 11.23
C HIS A 167 -3.49 18.40 10.01
N ASN A 168 -4.78 18.58 10.33
CA ASN A 168 -5.86 19.38 9.69
C ASN A 168 -6.27 19.29 8.20
N ARG A 169 -5.70 18.46 7.32
CA ARG A 169 -6.26 18.24 5.95
C ARG A 169 -6.08 16.81 5.42
N LEU A 170 -6.82 15.86 5.96
CA LEU A 170 -6.46 14.43 5.89
C LEU A 170 -6.87 13.73 4.59
N ASP A 171 -7.83 14.25 3.81
CA ASP A 171 -8.24 13.68 2.53
C ASP A 171 -7.28 13.99 1.38
N GLU A 172 -6.55 15.11 1.44
CA GLU A 172 -5.54 15.51 0.44
C GLU A 172 -4.24 14.68 0.54
N TYR A 173 -4.04 13.94 1.65
CA TYR A 173 -2.81 13.22 1.95
C TYR A 173 -2.93 11.70 1.87
N ILE A 174 -4.04 11.18 1.35
CA ILE A 174 -4.23 9.74 1.14
C ILE A 174 -4.36 9.45 -0.34
N GLY A 175 -3.36 8.74 -0.85
CA GLY A 175 -3.45 8.06 -2.11
C GLY A 175 -4.20 6.75 -1.98
N MET A 176 -5.14 6.46 -2.89
CA MET A 176 -5.84 5.17 -2.89
C MET A 176 -6.11 4.66 -4.30
N ALA A 177 -5.94 3.34 -4.46
CA ALA A 177 -6.31 2.61 -5.66
C ALA A 177 -6.93 1.26 -5.32
N THR A 178 -7.63 0.68 -6.29
CA THR A 178 -8.07 -0.71 -6.27
C THR A 178 -7.48 -1.45 -7.44
N ILE A 179 -7.24 -2.75 -7.29
CA ILE A 179 -6.96 -3.66 -8.40
C ILE A 179 -8.00 -4.77 -8.30
N THR A 180 -8.91 -4.86 -9.26
CA THR A 180 -9.98 -5.88 -9.27
C THR A 180 -9.95 -6.71 -10.55
N TYR A 181 -10.57 -7.88 -10.53
CA TYR A 181 -10.84 -8.66 -11.74
C TYR A 181 -12.33 -8.62 -12.07
N PRO A 182 -12.75 -8.22 -13.29
CA PRO A 182 -11.93 -7.87 -14.45
C PRO A 182 -11.48 -6.39 -14.52
N GLY A 183 -11.87 -5.54 -13.56
CA GLY A 183 -11.81 -4.07 -13.65
C GLY A 183 -10.42 -3.43 -13.73
N GLY A 184 -9.35 -4.13 -13.36
CA GLY A 184 -8.00 -3.60 -13.36
C GLY A 184 -7.75 -2.56 -12.27
N LEU A 185 -6.73 -1.74 -12.46
CA LEU A 185 -6.30 -0.70 -11.54
C LEU A 185 -7.14 0.55 -11.71
N GLN A 186 -7.82 0.95 -10.65
CA GLN A 186 -8.66 2.14 -10.59
C GLN A 186 -8.28 3.01 -9.39
N TRP A 187 -7.98 4.28 -9.65
CA TRP A 187 -7.73 5.26 -8.59
C TRP A 187 -9.05 5.65 -7.91
N ALA A 188 -8.99 5.91 -6.60
CA ALA A 188 -10.16 6.45 -5.91
C ALA A 188 -10.41 7.90 -6.36
N GLU A 189 -11.66 8.20 -6.73
CA GLU A 189 -12.06 9.54 -7.10
C GLU A 189 -12.24 10.43 -5.87
N LYS A 190 -12.24 11.75 -6.08
CA LYS A 190 -12.29 12.73 -4.97
C LYS A 190 -13.55 12.57 -4.13
N GLU A 191 -14.69 12.39 -4.78
CA GLU A 191 -15.99 12.22 -4.13
C GLU A 191 -16.04 10.92 -3.33
N GLU A 192 -15.48 9.84 -3.88
CA GLU A 192 -15.35 8.56 -3.18
C GLU A 192 -14.44 8.69 -1.95
N MET A 193 -13.30 9.37 -2.08
CA MET A 193 -12.39 9.62 -0.96
C MET A 193 -13.07 10.44 0.15
N ALA A 194 -13.85 11.45 -0.19
CA ALA A 194 -14.60 12.24 0.80
C ALA A 194 -15.58 11.36 1.61
N GLU A 195 -16.29 10.43 0.95
CA GLU A 195 -17.19 9.49 1.63
C GLU A 195 -16.41 8.54 2.56
N ILE A 196 -15.31 7.97 2.06
CA ILE A 196 -14.45 7.07 2.85
C ILE A 196 -13.92 7.80 4.10
N MET A 197 -13.44 9.03 3.93
CA MET A 197 -12.87 9.80 5.04
C MET A 197 -13.91 10.20 6.07
N SER A 198 -15.14 10.52 5.66
CA SER A 198 -16.25 10.75 6.59
C SER A 198 -16.48 9.52 7.49
N ARG A 199 -16.48 8.32 6.91
CA ARG A 199 -16.62 7.05 7.67
C ARG A 199 -15.42 6.81 8.60
N VAL A 200 -14.20 7.05 8.12
CA VAL A 200 -12.96 6.89 8.92
C VAL A 200 -12.95 7.83 10.14
N ILE A 201 -13.38 9.08 9.97
CA ILE A 201 -13.50 10.05 11.06
C ILE A 201 -14.53 9.55 12.08
N GLY A 202 -15.70 9.10 11.62
CA GLY A 202 -16.73 8.52 12.49
C GLY A 202 -16.22 7.33 13.32
N LEU A 203 -15.52 6.39 12.67
CA LEU A 203 -14.89 5.24 13.36
C LEU A 203 -13.84 5.68 14.39
N SER A 204 -13.04 6.70 14.06
CA SER A 204 -11.99 7.21 14.95
C SER A 204 -12.57 7.91 16.19
N LEU A 205 -13.67 8.64 16.02
CA LEU A 205 -14.40 9.27 17.13
C LEU A 205 -15.04 8.24 18.05
N ASP A 206 -15.64 7.17 17.50
CA ASP A 206 -16.20 6.06 18.29
C ASP A 206 -15.11 5.28 19.03
N LEU A 207 -13.96 5.03 18.41
CA LEU A 207 -12.83 4.40 19.10
C LEU A 207 -12.33 5.27 20.26
N LYS A 208 -12.20 6.58 20.06
CA LYS A 208 -11.78 7.52 21.09
C LYS A 208 -12.78 7.57 22.26
N SER A 209 -14.08 7.59 21.98
CA SER A 209 -15.12 7.62 23.03
C SER A 209 -15.09 6.34 23.87
N ARG A 210 -14.99 5.16 23.23
CA ARG A 210 -14.86 3.86 23.91
C ARG A 210 -13.60 3.77 24.78
N LEU A 211 -12.46 4.24 24.27
CA LEU A 211 -11.23 4.28 25.06
C LEU A 211 -11.37 5.23 26.25
N THR A 212 -11.92 6.43 26.04
CA THR A 212 -12.14 7.41 27.11
C THR A 212 -12.99 6.81 28.22
N PHE A 213 -14.12 6.20 27.85
CA PHE A 213 -15.03 5.49 28.76
C PHE A 213 -14.30 4.45 29.62
N LEU A 214 -13.51 3.57 28.99
CA LEU A 214 -12.72 2.54 29.70
C LEU A 214 -11.73 3.14 30.71
N PHE A 215 -11.13 4.29 30.41
CA PHE A 215 -10.16 4.94 31.30
C PHE A 215 -10.78 5.89 32.34
N THR A 216 -12.03 6.33 32.15
CA THR A 216 -12.75 7.15 33.14
C THR A 216 -13.56 6.35 34.14
N GLU A 217 -14.10 5.17 33.77
CA GLU A 217 -14.83 4.30 34.71
C GLU A 217 -13.92 3.38 35.54
N SER A 218 -12.63 3.32 35.23
CA SER A 218 -11.63 2.56 36.01
C SER A 218 -11.10 3.33 37.23
N ARG A 219 -11.77 4.41 37.65
CA ARG A 219 -11.43 5.26 38.81
C ARG A 219 -12.62 5.40 39.74
#